data_AF-A0A543PYI9-F1
#
_entry.id   AF-A0A543PYI9-F1
#
_cell.length_a   1.000
_cell.length_b   1.000
_cell.length_c   1.000
_cell.angle_alpha   90.00
_cell.angle_beta   90.00
_cell.angle_gamma   90.00
#
_symmetry.space_group_name_H-M   'P 1'
#
loop_
_entity.id
_entity.type
_entity.pdbx_description
1 polymer ?
#
loop_
_entity_poly.entity_id
_entity_poly.type
_entity_poly.pdbx_seq_one_letter_code
_entity_poly.pdbx_strand_id
1 'polypeptide(L)'
;MARLICKQLIFTCTLLLMPVAAIASTYRAPSSPDIPVTSSTLANWRAGAEHGYGPDQYRLGLAYATGDGVPQNLNRAAYWWRKSADNIYPQAELMMGNAYAHGWGVSRNIDKAIHWWKIAARSEASDVARRAQFLLDSAA
;
A
#
# COMPACT_ATOMS: atom_id res chain seq x y z
N MET A 1 -14.61 -13.75 -38.40
CA MET A 1 -14.25 -13.55 -36.97
C MET A 1 -12.79 -13.95 -36.75
N ALA A 2 -11.82 -13.13 -37.20
CA ALA A 2 -10.39 -13.51 -37.23
C ALA A 2 -9.42 -12.34 -36.95
N ARG A 3 -9.82 -11.32 -36.17
CA ARG A 3 -8.99 -10.11 -35.91
C ARG A 3 -8.69 -9.80 -34.44
N LEU A 4 -9.12 -10.62 -33.47
CA LEU A 4 -8.85 -10.37 -32.03
C LEU A 4 -7.74 -11.21 -31.40
N ILE A 5 -7.24 -12.25 -32.08
CA ILE A 5 -6.20 -13.14 -31.51
C ILE A 5 -4.78 -12.57 -31.71
N CYS A 6 -4.59 -11.65 -32.66
CA CYS A 6 -3.26 -11.11 -33.01
C CYS A 6 -2.72 -10.07 -32.00
N LYS A 7 -3.57 -9.43 -31.17
CA LYS A 7 -3.10 -8.40 -30.22
C LYS A 7 -2.59 -8.95 -28.89
N GLN A 8 -3.04 -10.13 -28.43
CA GLN A 8 -2.57 -10.72 -27.17
C GLN A 8 -1.17 -11.35 -27.30
N LEU A 9 -0.84 -11.92 -28.46
CA LEU A 9 0.46 -12.56 -28.71
C LEU A 9 1.61 -11.56 -28.89
N ILE A 10 1.34 -10.30 -29.25
CA ILE A 10 2.37 -9.25 -29.33
C ILE A 10 2.78 -8.80 -27.93
N PHE A 11 1.86 -8.80 -26.95
CA PHE A 11 2.15 -8.32 -25.60
C PHE A 11 3.02 -9.29 -24.79
N THR A 12 3.01 -10.58 -25.13
CA THR A 12 3.81 -11.59 -24.43
C THR A 12 5.23 -11.74 -24.99
N CYS A 13 5.52 -11.23 -26.20
CA CYS A 13 6.79 -11.48 -26.87
C CYS A 13 7.89 -10.41 -26.60
N THR A 14 7.52 -9.21 -26.12
CA THR A 14 8.50 -8.14 -25.82
C THR A 14 9.05 -8.16 -24.39
N LEU A 15 8.47 -8.97 -23.49
CA LEU A 15 8.84 -9.03 -22.07
C LEU A 15 10.13 -9.83 -21.78
N LEU A 16 10.68 -10.55 -22.77
CA LEU A 16 11.87 -11.39 -22.59
C LEU A 16 13.22 -10.65 -22.76
N LEU A 17 13.20 -9.36 -23.13
CA LEU A 17 14.42 -8.55 -23.31
C LEU A 17 14.56 -7.38 -22.33
N MET A 18 13.67 -7.25 -21.34
CA MET A 18 13.83 -6.21 -20.33
C MET A 18 14.71 -6.70 -19.17
N PRO A 19 15.73 -5.92 -18.75
CA PRO A 19 16.49 -6.24 -17.55
C PRO A 19 15.55 -6.28 -16.34
N VAL A 20 15.75 -7.25 -15.45
CA VAL A 20 14.89 -7.55 -14.28
C VAL A 20 14.53 -6.32 -13.43
N ALA A 21 15.37 -5.28 -13.45
CA ALA A 21 15.11 -4.00 -12.78
C ALA A 21 13.89 -3.22 -13.33
N ALA A 22 13.52 -3.39 -14.59
CA ALA A 22 12.37 -2.69 -15.20
C ALA A 22 11.02 -3.33 -14.83
N ILE A 23 11.00 -4.63 -14.52
CA ILE A 23 9.78 -5.39 -14.21
C ILE A 23 9.26 -5.05 -12.80
N ALA A 24 10.15 -4.66 -11.88
CA ALA A 24 9.76 -4.18 -10.55
C ALA A 24 8.97 -2.86 -10.60
N SER A 25 9.14 -2.04 -11.65
CA SER A 25 8.38 -0.80 -11.85
C SER A 25 6.99 -1.04 -12.46
N THR A 26 6.74 -2.19 -13.08
CA THR A 26 5.48 -2.48 -13.78
C THR A 26 4.54 -3.38 -12.99
N TYR A 27 5.04 -4.10 -11.98
CA TYR A 27 4.19 -4.87 -11.09
C TYR A 27 3.72 -4.02 -9.88
N ARG A 28 2.77 -3.12 -10.12
CA ARG A 28 1.98 -2.44 -9.08
C ARG A 28 0.74 -3.29 -8.81
N ALA A 29 0.55 -3.74 -7.58
CA ALA A 29 -0.62 -4.54 -7.17
C ALA A 29 -1.94 -3.82 -7.52
N PRO A 30 -2.99 -4.51 -7.98
CA PRO A 30 -4.19 -3.85 -8.49
C PRO A 30 -5.04 -3.32 -7.32
N SER A 31 -4.91 -2.04 -7.03
CA SER A 31 -5.85 -1.30 -6.18
C SER A 31 -6.39 -0.09 -6.95
N SER A 32 -7.65 -0.21 -7.39
CA SER A 32 -8.47 0.79 -8.13
C SER A 32 -7.96 1.18 -9.54
N PRO A 33 -8.86 1.49 -10.50
CA PRO A 33 -8.47 1.87 -11.86
C PRO A 33 -7.44 3.01 -11.85
N ASP A 34 -6.49 2.97 -12.78
CA ASP A 34 -5.34 3.90 -12.94
C ASP A 34 -5.75 5.37 -13.13
N ILE A 35 -6.47 5.95 -12.18
CA ILE A 35 -6.71 7.38 -12.11
C ILE A 35 -5.43 7.95 -11.50
N PRO A 36 -4.65 8.74 -12.25
CA PRO A 36 -3.45 9.36 -11.71
C PRO A 36 -3.82 10.17 -10.46
N VAL A 37 -2.96 10.12 -9.44
CA VAL A 37 -3.12 10.95 -8.25
C VAL A 37 -2.89 12.40 -8.68
N THR A 38 -3.98 13.09 -9.00
CA THR A 38 -3.98 14.49 -9.39
C THR A 38 -3.84 15.39 -8.16
N SER A 39 -3.48 16.66 -8.39
CA SER A 39 -3.46 17.68 -7.34
C SER A 39 -4.82 17.84 -6.65
N SER A 40 -5.93 17.67 -7.38
CA SER A 40 -7.29 17.72 -6.83
C SER A 40 -7.61 16.50 -5.97
N THR A 41 -7.21 15.28 -6.38
CA THR A 41 -7.37 14.08 -5.57
C THR A 41 -6.60 14.18 -4.26
N LEU A 42 -5.35 14.69 -4.30
CA LEU A 42 -4.57 14.95 -3.09
C LEU A 42 -5.21 16.00 -2.17
N ALA A 43 -5.78 17.06 -2.75
CA ALA A 43 -6.49 18.07 -1.98
C ALA A 43 -7.70 17.46 -1.24
N ASN A 44 -8.46 16.60 -1.92
CA ASN A 44 -9.59 15.90 -1.31
C ASN A 44 -9.15 14.97 -0.18
N TRP A 45 -8.09 14.17 -0.37
CA TRP A 45 -7.57 13.31 0.69
C TRP A 45 -7.02 14.13 1.87
N ARG A 46 -6.39 15.28 1.64
CA ARG A 46 -5.95 16.18 2.72
C ARG A 46 -7.13 16.67 3.54
N ALA A 47 -8.17 17.18 2.87
CA ALA A 47 -9.37 17.61 3.55
C ALA A 47 -10.00 16.46 4.37
N GLY A 48 -10.20 15.28 3.78
CA GLY A 48 -10.76 14.13 4.51
C GLY A 48 -9.88 13.66 5.66
N ALA A 49 -8.56 13.65 5.47
CA ALA A 49 -7.60 13.25 6.49
C ALA A 49 -7.56 14.20 7.69
N GLU A 50 -7.70 15.51 7.45
CA GLU A 50 -7.83 16.54 8.48
C GLU A 50 -9.11 16.38 9.30
N HIS A 51 -10.20 15.93 8.67
CA HIS A 51 -11.46 15.59 9.35
C HIS A 51 -11.46 14.21 10.02
N GLY A 52 -10.34 13.48 10.01
CA GLY A 52 -10.24 12.18 10.67
C GLY A 52 -10.70 10.98 9.84
N TYR A 53 -10.95 11.13 8.54
CA TYR A 53 -11.42 10.02 7.71
C TYR A 53 -10.28 9.01 7.45
N GLY A 54 -10.37 7.85 8.10
CA GLY A 54 -9.35 6.79 8.07
C GLY A 54 -8.86 6.40 6.66
N PRO A 55 -9.75 6.17 5.67
CA PRO A 55 -9.34 5.82 4.30
C PRO A 55 -8.49 6.91 3.62
N ASP A 56 -8.79 8.18 3.85
CA ASP A 56 -8.04 9.28 3.22
C ASP A 56 -6.69 9.48 3.92
N GLN A 57 -6.63 9.32 5.25
CA GLN A 57 -5.35 9.26 5.97
C GLN A 57 -4.48 8.12 5.44
N TYR A 58 -5.05 6.93 5.23
CA TYR A 58 -4.34 5.80 4.65
C TYR A 58 -3.80 6.10 3.24
N ARG A 59 -4.63 6.69 2.37
CA ARG A 59 -4.23 7.08 1.00
C ARG A 59 -3.15 8.14 0.98
N LEU A 60 -3.19 9.14 1.87
CA LEU A 60 -2.08 10.08 2.03
C LEU A 60 -0.80 9.38 2.47
N GLY A 61 -0.93 8.42 3.41
CA GLY A 61 0.21 7.61 3.83
C GLY A 61 0.84 6.87 2.66
N LEU A 62 0.02 6.24 1.81
CA LEU A 62 0.50 5.59 0.57
C LEU A 62 1.15 6.59 -0.39
N ALA A 63 0.53 7.74 -0.65
CA ALA A 63 1.07 8.76 -1.55
C ALA A 63 2.45 9.25 -1.09
N TYR A 64 2.65 9.45 0.21
CA TYR A 64 3.98 9.77 0.75
C TYR A 64 4.95 8.58 0.69
N ALA A 65 4.48 7.34 0.81
CA ALA A 65 5.34 6.17 0.73
C ALA A 65 5.84 5.90 -0.70
N THR A 66 5.00 6.12 -1.70
CA THR A 66 5.29 5.89 -3.12
C THR A 66 5.85 7.11 -3.83
N GLY A 67 5.59 8.31 -3.31
CA GLY A 67 5.89 9.55 -4.00
C GLY A 67 4.87 9.92 -5.09
N ASP A 68 3.66 9.34 -5.07
CA ASP A 68 2.64 9.63 -6.08
C ASP A 68 2.00 11.01 -5.82
N GLY A 69 2.35 11.99 -6.67
CA GLY A 69 1.82 13.35 -6.60
C GLY A 69 2.32 14.19 -5.41
N VAL A 70 3.14 13.62 -4.54
CA VAL A 70 3.86 14.32 -3.45
C VAL A 70 5.30 13.81 -3.36
N PRO A 71 6.26 14.60 -2.86
CA PRO A 71 7.60 14.08 -2.60
C PRO A 71 7.57 12.89 -1.63
N GLN A 72 8.28 11.82 -1.97
CA GLN A 72 8.36 10.63 -1.15
C GLN A 72 8.91 10.97 0.25
N ASN A 73 8.22 10.50 1.28
CA ASN A 73 8.60 10.71 2.66
C ASN A 73 8.01 9.62 3.57
N LEU A 74 8.82 8.62 3.91
CA LEU A 74 8.37 7.51 4.75
C LEU A 74 7.98 7.94 6.17
N ASN A 75 8.60 8.97 6.74
CA ASN A 75 8.22 9.50 8.06
C ASN A 75 6.79 10.06 8.04
N ARG A 76 6.42 10.80 6.99
CA ARG A 76 5.06 11.28 6.78
C ARG A 76 4.10 10.14 6.47
N ALA A 77 4.54 9.12 5.73
CA ALA A 77 3.72 7.94 5.47
C ALA A 77 3.33 7.23 6.78
N ALA A 78 4.32 6.94 7.63
CA ALA A 78 4.09 6.33 8.94
C ALA A 78 3.21 7.18 9.86
N TYR A 79 3.37 8.50 9.83
CA TYR A 79 2.50 9.42 10.57
C TYR A 79 1.03 9.30 10.16
N TRP A 80 0.74 9.27 8.86
CA TRP A 80 -0.64 9.17 8.37
C TRP A 80 -1.23 7.77 8.55
N TRP A 81 -0.44 6.71 8.37
CA TRP A 81 -0.88 5.35 8.70
C TRP A 81 -1.17 5.19 10.18
N ARG A 82 -0.38 5.79 11.07
CA ARG A 82 -0.66 5.80 12.52
C ARG A 82 -2.02 6.42 12.80
N LYS A 83 -2.27 7.63 12.30
CA LYS A 83 -3.58 8.31 12.47
C LYS A 83 -4.74 7.48 11.93
N SER A 84 -4.55 6.85 10.78
CA SER A 84 -5.58 6.00 10.16
C SER A 84 -5.85 4.74 10.99
N ALA A 85 -4.80 4.12 11.53
CA ALA A 85 -4.90 2.98 12.44
C ALA A 85 -5.57 3.35 13.77
N ASP A 86 -5.36 4.57 14.28
CA ASP A 86 -6.05 5.07 15.48
C ASP A 86 -7.57 5.23 15.25
N ASN A 87 -7.99 5.36 13.98
CA ASN A 87 -9.40 5.30 13.54
C ASN A 87 -9.85 3.88 13.16
N ILE A 88 -9.12 2.85 13.58
CA ILE A 88 -9.43 1.43 13.39
C ILE A 88 -9.56 1.05 11.90
N TYR A 89 -8.75 1.68 11.03
CA TYR A 89 -8.72 1.34 9.62
C TYR A 89 -7.78 0.14 9.38
N PRO A 90 -8.29 -1.05 8.99
CA PRO A 90 -7.50 -2.30 9.02
C PRO A 90 -6.28 -2.28 8.11
N GLN A 91 -6.40 -1.66 6.93
CA GLN A 91 -5.29 -1.55 5.99
C GLN A 91 -4.14 -0.71 6.57
N ALA A 92 -4.45 0.30 7.39
CA ALA A 92 -3.44 1.11 8.06
C ALA A 92 -2.75 0.37 9.20
N GLU A 93 -3.47 -0.46 9.96
CA GLU A 93 -2.88 -1.34 10.98
C GLU A 93 -1.87 -2.31 10.36
N LEU A 94 -2.23 -2.92 9.22
CA LEU A 94 -1.33 -3.78 8.45
C LEU A 94 -0.08 -3.01 7.97
N MET A 95 -0.26 -1.78 7.45
CA MET A 95 0.87 -0.95 7.03
C MET A 95 1.74 -0.53 8.20
N MET A 96 1.20 -0.30 9.39
CA MET A 96 1.99 -0.02 10.58
C MET A 96 2.84 -1.22 11.00
N GLY A 97 2.29 -2.43 10.90
CA GLY A 97 3.08 -3.65 11.10
C GLY A 97 4.25 -3.74 10.11
N ASN A 98 3.99 -3.50 8.83
CA ASN A 98 5.04 -3.50 7.80
C ASN A 98 6.07 -2.38 8.02
N ALA A 99 5.61 -1.19 8.43
CA ALA A 99 6.48 -0.06 8.71
C ALA A 99 7.48 -0.39 9.83
N TYR A 100 7.04 -1.05 10.90
CA TYR A 100 7.96 -1.52 11.94
C TYR A 100 8.84 -2.70 11.49
N ALA A 101 8.33 -3.61 10.66
CA ALA A 101 9.11 -4.75 10.17
C ALA A 101 10.29 -4.31 9.29
N HIS A 102 10.08 -3.31 8.44
CA HIS A 102 11.04 -2.82 7.45
C HIS A 102 11.72 -1.50 7.83
N GLY A 103 11.27 -0.82 8.89
CA GLY A 103 11.77 0.49 9.29
C GLY A 103 11.30 1.64 8.39
N TRP A 104 10.08 1.55 7.83
CA TRP A 104 9.53 2.62 6.98
C TRP A 104 9.04 3.79 7.81
N GLY A 105 9.88 4.82 7.92
CA GLY A 105 9.53 6.05 8.64
C GLY A 105 9.47 5.91 10.16
N VAL A 106 9.81 4.73 10.67
CA VAL A 106 9.92 4.39 12.09
C VAL A 106 11.15 3.51 12.30
N SER A 107 11.71 3.49 13.50
CA SER A 107 12.77 2.55 13.83
C SER A 107 12.25 1.11 13.73
N ARG A 108 12.99 0.26 13.02
CA ARG A 108 12.66 -1.16 12.85
C ARG A 108 12.48 -1.83 14.22
N ASN A 109 11.38 -2.54 14.39
CA ASN A 109 11.07 -3.25 15.63
C ASN A 109 10.09 -4.40 15.35
N ILE A 110 10.57 -5.64 15.38
CA ILE A 110 9.77 -6.82 15.02
C ILE A 110 8.65 -7.07 16.04
N ASP A 111 8.88 -6.86 17.33
CA ASP A 111 7.84 -7.06 18.35
C ASP A 111 6.64 -6.12 18.14
N LYS A 112 6.92 -4.85 17.79
CA LYS A 112 5.89 -3.90 17.41
C LYS A 112 5.21 -4.29 16.11
N ALA A 113 5.94 -4.81 15.12
CA ALA A 113 5.37 -5.31 13.88
C ALA A 113 4.35 -6.44 14.14
N ILE A 114 4.74 -7.45 14.92
CA ILE A 114 3.89 -8.56 15.35
C ILE A 114 2.67 -8.05 16.12
N HIS A 115 2.85 -7.08 17.01
CA HIS A 115 1.72 -6.47 17.73
C HIS A 115 0.68 -5.87 16.77
N TRP A 116 1.11 -5.08 15.79
CA TRP A 116 0.21 -4.48 14.79
C TRP A 116 -0.43 -5.52 13.87
N TRP A 117 0.31 -6.53 13.41
CA TRP A 117 -0.26 -7.61 12.61
C TRP A 117 -1.29 -8.45 13.39
N LYS A 118 -1.09 -8.67 14.70
CA LYS A 118 -2.10 -9.32 15.55
C LYS A 118 -3.40 -8.51 15.65
N ILE A 119 -3.32 -7.18 15.64
CA ILE A 119 -4.51 -6.32 15.61
C ILE A 119 -5.20 -6.46 14.25
N ALA A 120 -4.45 -6.28 13.16
CA ALA A 120 -4.97 -6.39 11.79
C ALA A 120 -5.58 -7.78 11.48
N ALA A 121 -5.02 -8.87 12.04
CA ALA A 121 -5.51 -10.23 11.91
C ALA A 121 -6.89 -10.46 12.57
N ARG A 122 -7.25 -9.62 13.57
CA ARG A 122 -8.56 -9.68 14.24
C ARG A 122 -9.63 -8.82 13.55
N SER A 123 -9.26 -8.04 12.54
CA SER A 123 -10.22 -7.23 11.80
C SER A 123 -11.22 -8.11 11.05
N GLU A 124 -12.46 -7.64 10.92
CA GLU A 124 -13.51 -8.29 10.11
C GLU A 124 -13.18 -8.30 8.60
N ALA A 125 -12.23 -7.46 8.15
CA ALA A 125 -11.77 -7.43 6.78
C ALA A 125 -10.98 -8.70 6.41
N SER A 126 -11.65 -9.63 5.72
CA SER A 126 -11.10 -10.97 5.42
C SER A 126 -9.79 -10.99 4.62
N ASP A 127 -9.52 -9.98 3.79
CA ASP A 127 -8.29 -9.87 3.00
C ASP A 127 -7.11 -9.37 3.84
N VAL A 128 -7.33 -8.33 4.66
CA VAL A 128 -6.35 -7.77 5.59
C VAL A 128 -6.00 -8.80 6.65
N ALA A 129 -7.01 -9.46 7.22
CA ALA A 129 -6.81 -10.46 8.26
C ALA A 129 -5.96 -11.64 7.76
N ARG A 130 -6.24 -12.14 6.53
CA ARG A 130 -5.45 -13.21 5.91
C ARG A 130 -4.01 -12.80 5.65
N ARG A 131 -3.78 -11.58 5.14
CA ARG A 131 -2.42 -11.06 4.89
C ARG A 131 -1.65 -10.88 6.19
N ALA A 132 -2.30 -10.36 7.23
CA ALA A 132 -1.71 -10.21 8.55
C ALA A 132 -1.34 -11.57 9.15
N GLN A 133 -2.21 -12.58 9.03
CA GLN A 133 -1.94 -13.93 9.51
C GLN A 133 -0.74 -14.56 8.78
N PHE A 134 -0.68 -14.43 7.45
CA PHE A 134 0.48 -14.90 6.67
C PHE A 134 1.79 -14.25 7.15
N LEU A 135 1.76 -12.95 7.45
CA LEU A 135 2.95 -12.25 7.97
C LEU A 135 3.34 -12.74 9.36
N LEU A 136 2.36 -13.01 10.24
CA LEU A 136 2.60 -13.59 11.57
C LEU A 136 3.24 -14.97 11.48
N ASP A 137 2.73 -15.83 10.59
CA ASP A 137 3.24 -17.18 10.39
C ASP A 137 4.68 -17.16 9.83
N SER A 138 5.02 -16.14 9.03
CA SER A 138 6.38 -15.95 8.48
C SER A 138 7.38 -15.33 9.44
N ALA A 139 6.91 -14.75 10.56
CA ALA A 139 7.73 -14.06 11.54
C ALA A 139 8.08 -14.91 12.77
N ALA A 140 7.48 -16.10 12.89
CA ALA A 140 7.76 -17.10 13.91
C ALA A 140 8.92 -18.01 13.50
#